data_AF-A0A2J8VW53-F1
#
_entry.id   AF-A0A2J8VW53-F1
#
_cell.length_a   1.000
_cell.length_b   1.000
_cell.length_c   1.000
_cell.angle_alpha   90.00
_cell.angle_beta   90.00
_cell.angle_gamma   90.00
#
_symmetry.space_group_name_H-M   'P 1'
#
loop_
_entity.id
_entity.type
_entity.pdbx_description
1 polymer ?
#
loop_
_entity_poly.entity_id
_entity_poly.type
_entity_poly.pdbx_seq_one_letter_code
_entity_poly.pdbx_strand_id
1 'polypeptide(L)' 'MFLYNLTLQRATGISFAIHGNFSGTKQQEIVVSRGKILELLRPDPNTGKVHTLLTVEVFGVIRSLMAFRLTG' A
#
# COMPACT_ATOMS: atom_id res chain seq x y z
N MET A 1 19.68 16.94 21.96
CA MET A 1 19.33 15.78 21.10
C MET A 1 20.36 15.72 19.98
N PHE A 2 21.06 14.59 19.79
CA PHE A 2 22.23 14.50 18.89
C PHE A 2 22.21 13.29 17.93
N LEU A 3 21.09 12.57 17.83
CA LEU A 3 20.92 11.42 16.93
C LEU A 3 19.77 11.66 15.97
N TYR A 4 19.90 11.15 14.74
CA TYR A 4 18.88 11.20 13.68
C TYR A 4 18.73 9.82 13.05
N ASN A 5 17.50 9.32 12.96
CA ASN A 5 17.18 8.02 12.35
C ASN A 5 16.64 8.23 10.94
N LEU A 6 17.23 7.56 9.95
CA LEU A 6 16.80 7.56 8.56
C LEU A 6 16.69 6.12 8.05
N THR A 7 15.57 5.77 7.42
CA THR A 7 15.36 4.46 6.82
C THR A 7 15.94 4.46 5.39
N LEU A 8 17.04 3.73 5.17
CA LEU A 8 17.69 3.62 3.85
C LEU A 8 16.91 2.71 2.90
N GLN A 9 16.39 1.59 3.41
CA GLN A 9 15.58 0.64 2.67
C GLN A 9 14.34 0.28 3.48
N ARG A 10 13.18 0.35 2.84
CA ARG A 10 11.90 0.01 3.45
C ARG A 10 11.77 -1.50 3.63
N ALA A 11 10.95 -1.89 4.61
CA ALA A 11 10.51 -3.27 4.75
C ALA A 11 9.82 -3.74 3.46
N THR A 12 10.15 -4.95 3.00
CA THR A 12 9.62 -5.51 1.75
C THR A 12 8.58 -6.61 1.97
N GLY A 13 8.53 -7.23 3.15
CA GLY A 13 7.55 -8.28 3.45
C GLY A 13 6.11 -7.75 3.49
N ILE A 14 5.19 -8.42 2.79
CA ILE A 14 3.76 -8.09 2.78
C ILE A 14 3.06 -8.89 3.86
N SER A 15 2.45 -8.20 4.84
CA SER A 15 1.66 -8.85 5.89
C SER A 15 0.17 -8.93 5.58
N PHE A 16 -0.37 -7.91 4.92
CA PHE A 16 -1.76 -7.83 4.50
C PHE A 16 -1.83 -7.28 3.07
N ALA A 17 -2.77 -7.79 2.28
CA ALA A 17 -3.08 -7.30 0.94
C ALA A 17 -4.60 -7.30 0.74
N ILE A 18 -5.13 -6.18 0.25
CA ILE A 18 -6.53 -6.02 -0.12
C ILE A 18 -6.63 -5.48 -1.53
N HIS A 19 -7.63 -5.92 -2.29
CA HIS A 19 -7.91 -5.41 -3.63
C HIS A 19 -9.13 -4.50 -3.60
N GLY A 20 -9.20 -3.55 -4.52
CA GLY A 20 -10.34 -2.64 -4.63
C GLY A 20 -10.12 -1.55 -5.66
N ASN A 21 -11.06 -0.60 -5.73
CA ASN A 21 -10.90 0.63 -6.50
C ASN A 21 -10.62 1.78 -5.53
N PHE A 22 -9.35 2.14 -5.36
CA PHE A 22 -8.94 3.15 -4.38
C PHE A 22 -8.70 4.53 -5.02
N SER A 23 -8.47 4.57 -6.34
CA SER A 23 -8.27 5.79 -7.13
C SER A 23 -9.50 6.19 -7.98
N GLY A 24 -10.67 5.59 -7.77
CA GLY A 24 -11.92 5.97 -8.46
C GLY A 24 -12.76 4.77 -8.92
N THR A 25 -13.47 4.90 -10.03
CA THR A 25 -14.29 3.82 -10.59
C THR A 25 -13.51 2.98 -11.60
N LYS A 26 -13.77 1.67 -11.64
CA LYS A 26 -13.26 0.70 -12.63
C LYS A 26 -11.75 0.40 -12.63
N GLN A 27 -10.93 1.06 -11.82
CA GLN A 27 -9.50 0.73 -11.69
C GLN A 27 -9.29 -0.33 -10.61
N GLN A 28 -8.66 -1.45 -10.96
CA GLN A 28 -8.29 -2.49 -10.01
C GLN A 28 -6.90 -2.22 -9.44
N GLU A 29 -6.83 -2.10 -8.13
CA GLU A 29 -5.63 -1.75 -7.40
C GLU A 29 -5.49 -2.65 -6.16
N ILE A 30 -4.28 -2.73 -5.64
CA ILE A 30 -3.94 -3.56 -4.49
C ILE A 30 -3.32 -2.65 -3.43
N VAL A 31 -3.93 -2.56 -2.25
CA VAL A 31 -3.28 -1.96 -1.10
C VAL A 31 -2.56 -3.06 -0.32
N VAL A 32 -1.28 -2.83 -0.02
CA VAL A 32 -0.45 -3.76 0.75
C VAL A 32 0.14 -3.07 1.97
N SER A 33 0.33 -3.83 3.05
CA SER A 33 1.08 -3.38 4.22
C SER A 33 2.47 -4.03 4.27
N ARG A 34 3.49 -3.22 4.51
CA ARG A 34 4.88 -3.65 4.73
C ARG A 34 5.42 -3.05 6.01
N GLY A 35 5.22 -3.75 7.13
CA GLY A 35 5.52 -3.22 8.46
C GLY A 35 4.71 -1.95 8.76
N LYS A 36 5.40 -0.81 8.84
CA LYS A 36 4.81 0.53 9.06
C LYS A 36 4.44 1.29 7.78
N ILE A 37 4.58 0.66 6.63
CA ILE A 37 4.32 1.27 5.32
C ILE A 37 3.01 0.75 4.74
N LEU A 38 2.16 1.65 4.27
CA LEU A 38 0.99 1.37 3.45
C LEU A 38 1.30 1.76 2.00
N GLU A 39 1.14 0.82 1.07
CA GLU A 39 1.41 1.06 -0.35
C GLU A 39 0.18 0.75 -1.21
N LEU A 40 -0.07 1.60 -2.20
CA LEU A 40 -1.05 1.36 -3.25
C LEU A 40 -0.30 0.89 -4.50
N LEU A 41 -0.70 -0.26 -5.03
CA LEU A 41 -0.12 -0.89 -6.20
C LEU A 41 -1.16 -0.98 -7.32
N ARG A 42 -0.70 -0.89 -8.57
CA ARG A 42 -1.50 -1.07 -9.77
C ARG A 42 -0.88 -2.13 -10.68
N PRO A 43 -1.59 -3.25 -10.92
CA PRO A 43 -1.24 -4.16 -12.00
C PRO A 43 -1.44 -3.49 -13.37
N ASP A 44 -0.46 -3.62 -14.25
CA ASP A 44 -0.57 -3.22 -15.65
C ASP A 44 -1.00 -4.44 -16.48
N PRO A 45 -2.21 -4.43 -17.07
CA PRO A 45 -2.72 -5.58 -17.84
C PRO A 45 -1.96 -5.82 -19.14
N ASN A 46 -1.27 -4.81 -19.69
CA ASN A 46 -0.55 -4.96 -20.96
C ASN A 46 0.81 -5.62 -20.76
N THR A 47 1.48 -5.32 -19.64
CA THR A 47 2.84 -5.82 -19.36
C THR A 47 2.89 -6.95 -18.34
N GLY A 48 1.81 -7.17 -17.59
CA GLY A 48 1.77 -8.11 -16.47
C GLY A 48 2.59 -7.68 -15.25
N LYS A 49 3.12 -6.45 -15.25
CA LYS A 49 3.91 -5.89 -14.15
C LYS A 49 3.02 -5.21 -13.11
N VAL A 50 3.56 -5.03 -11.91
CA VAL A 50 2.89 -4.30 -10.82
C VAL A 50 3.71 -3.06 -10.48
N HIS A 51 3.06 -1.90 -10.46
CA HIS A 51 3.67 -0.62 -10.17
C HIS A 51 3.17 -0.05 -8.85
N THR A 52 4.06 0.54 -8.06
CA THR A 52 3.67 1.32 -6.88
C THR A 52 3.17 2.70 -7.32
N LEU A 53 1.95 3.04 -6.93
CA LEU A 53 1.35 4.36 -7.16
C LEU A 53 1.60 5.32 -5.99
N LEU A 54 1.44 4.82 -4.77
CA LEU A 54 1.55 5.61 -3.55
C LEU A 54 2.24 4.78 -2.47
N THR A 55 3.04 5.46 -1.65
CA THR A 55 3.64 4.93 -0.43
C THR A 55 3.45 5.94 0.68
N VAL A 56 2.94 5.50 1.82
CA VAL A 56 2.80 6.31 3.02
C VAL A 56 3.30 5.53 4.24
N GLU A 57 4.05 6.20 5.11
CA GLU A 57 4.37 5.66 6.43
C GLU A 57 3.25 6.01 7.41
N VAL A 58 2.71 5.00 8.09
CA VAL A 58 1.62 5.21 9.07
C VAL A 58 2.12 5.53 10.47
N PHE A 59 3.44 5.53 10.69
CA PHE A 59 4.10 5.74 12.00
C PHE A 59 3.53 4.85 13.11
N GLY A 60 3.17 3.62 12.76
CA GLY A 60 2.53 2.65 13.65
C GLY A 60 2.57 1.23 13.08
N VAL A 61 1.78 0.33 13.67
CA VAL A 61 1.71 -1.09 13.27
C VAL A 61 0.36 -1.37 12.62
N ILE A 62 0.39 -1.75 11.33
CA ILE A 62 -0.81 -2.20 10.62
C ILE A 62 -1.11 -3.63 11.07
N ARG A 63 -2.26 -3.84 11.72
CA ARG A 63 -2.70 -5.14 12.24
C ARG A 63 -3.78 -5.84 11.40
N SER A 64 -4.47 -5.09 10.55
CA SER A 64 -5.50 -5.59 9.65
C SER A 64 -5.80 -4.54 8.59
N LEU A 65 -6.25 -4.97 7.41
CA LEU A 65 -6.76 -4.12 6.34
C LEU A 65 -8.10 -4.66 5.86
N MET A 66 -9.05 -3.78 5.58
CA MET A 66 -10.36 -4.13 5.00
C MET A 66 -10.76 -3.04 4.01
N ALA A 67 -11.22 -3.45 2.83
CA ALA A 67 -11.83 -2.54 1.86
C ALA A 67 -13.34 -2.48 2.09
N PHE A 68 -13.92 -1.31 1.93
CA PHE A 68 -15.37 -1.16 1.83
C PHE A 68 -15.69 -0.06 0.81
N ARG A 69 -16.91 -0.10 0.27
CA ARG A 69 -17.44 0.92 -0.63
C ARG A 69 -18.73 1.44 0.01
N LEU A 70 -18.88 2.76 0.07
CA LEU A 70 -20.14 3.38 0.46
C LEU A 70 -21.19 3.14 -0.62
N THR A 71 -22.44 2.96 -0.22
CA THR A 71 -23.56 2.82 -1.16
C THR A 71 -23.76 4.11 -1.95
N GLY A 72 -23.83 4.01 -3.28
CA GLY A 72 -23.89 5.11 -4.25
C GLY A 72 -23.07 4.79 -5.49
#